data_AF-A0A2G2A543-F1
#
_entry.id   AF-A0A2G2A543-F1
#
_cell.length_a   1.000
_cell.length_b   1.000
_cell.length_c   1.000
_cell.angle_alpha   90.00
_cell.angle_beta   90.00
_cell.angle_gamma   90.00
#
_symmetry.space_group_name_H-M   'P 1'
#
loop_
_entity.id
_entity.type
_entity.pdbx_description
1 polymer ?
#
loop_
_entity_poly.entity_id
_entity_poly.type
_entity_poly.pdbx_seq_one_letter_code
_entity_poly.pdbx_strand_id
1 'polypeptide(L)'
;MQRDAERVTAQEIRYMAEQLETSMGGVYSLLSQEFQLPLVKILMKRMQEAKEIPPLPKDSVQPTIITGIEALGRGNDLQKLREFVAEIGNLAQINPQVVQSLKTSDLIKRIATSLGIEMEGLIKTEEELAAEQEAMQQQQQQQQMMQMAEKAVAPVAGNVSKAMTT
;
A
#
# COMPACT_ATOMS: atom_id res chain seq x y z
N MET A 1 2.51 -34.36 -13.26
CA MET A 1 2.39 -35.41 -14.30
C MET A 1 2.14 -34.70 -15.63
N GLN A 2 3.20 -34.46 -16.42
CA GLN A 2 3.10 -33.85 -17.74
C GLN A 2 2.55 -34.89 -18.74
N ARG A 3 1.70 -34.48 -19.69
CA ARG A 3 1.31 -35.35 -20.82
C ARG A 3 2.48 -35.38 -21.80
N ASP A 4 2.97 -36.57 -22.15
CA ASP A 4 3.90 -36.76 -23.27
C ASP A 4 3.15 -36.43 -24.57
N ALA A 5 3.27 -35.18 -25.02
CA ALA A 5 2.69 -34.70 -26.27
C ALA A 5 3.70 -33.78 -26.97
N GLU A 6 3.80 -33.91 -28.30
CA GLU A 6 4.73 -33.18 -29.16
C GLU A 6 4.50 -31.65 -29.14
N ARG A 7 3.33 -31.19 -28.68
CA ARG A 7 2.98 -29.77 -28.53
C ARG A 7 2.29 -29.54 -27.19
N VAL A 8 2.96 -28.80 -26.32
CA VAL A 8 2.40 -28.29 -25.06
C VAL A 8 1.98 -26.82 -25.24
N THR A 9 0.85 -26.43 -24.67
CA THR A 9 0.39 -25.04 -24.76
C THR A 9 1.19 -24.15 -23.80
N ALA A 10 1.32 -22.86 -24.13
CA ALA A 10 2.02 -21.89 -23.29
C ALA A 10 1.39 -21.72 -21.89
N GLN A 11 0.11 -22.09 -21.73
CA GLN A 11 -0.61 -22.01 -20.46
C GLN A 11 -0.35 -23.23 -19.58
N GLU A 12 -0.25 -24.43 -20.16
CA GLU A 12 0.14 -25.64 -19.44
C GLU A 12 1.59 -25.56 -18.93
N ILE A 13 2.51 -24.99 -19.74
CA ILE A 13 3.89 -24.75 -19.30
C ILE A 13 3.92 -23.80 -18.11
N ARG A 14 3.15 -22.70 -18.15
CA ARG A 14 3.07 -21.77 -17.01
C ARG A 14 2.51 -22.43 -15.76
N TYR A 15 1.40 -23.15 -15.90
CA TYR A 15 0.79 -23.85 -14.76
C TYR A 15 1.74 -24.89 -14.15
N MET A 16 2.45 -25.66 -14.99
CA MET A 16 3.44 -26.63 -14.51
C MET A 16 4.65 -25.96 -13.85
N ALA A 17 5.13 -24.84 -14.41
CA ALA A 17 6.18 -24.04 -13.79
C ALA A 17 5.73 -23.49 -12.42
N GLU A 18 4.52 -22.94 -12.30
CA GLU A 18 3.96 -22.48 -11.04
C GLU A 18 3.85 -23.60 -9.99
N GLN A 19 3.48 -24.81 -10.41
CA GLN A 19 3.41 -25.97 -9.51
C GLN A 19 4.80 -26.43 -9.04
N LEU A 20 5.78 -26.47 -9.94
CA LEU A 20 7.17 -26.78 -9.60
C LEU A 20 7.74 -25.73 -8.65
N GLU A 21 7.50 -24.45 -8.92
CA GLU A 21 7.96 -23.34 -8.07
C GLU A 21 7.27 -23.34 -6.70
N THR A 22 5.97 -23.63 -6.63
CA THR A 22 5.25 -23.78 -5.35
C THR A 22 5.84 -24.94 -4.54
N SER A 23 6.15 -26.05 -5.20
CA SER A 23 6.82 -27.21 -4.57
C SER A 23 8.24 -26.86 -4.11
N MET A 24 8.97 -26.03 -4.86
CA MET A 24 10.32 -25.56 -4.49
C MET A 24 10.31 -24.43 -3.44
N GLY A 25 9.20 -23.71 -3.25
CA GLY A 25 9.06 -22.64 -2.27
C GLY A 25 9.36 -23.07 -0.84
N GLY A 26 8.96 -24.29 -0.46
CA GLY A 26 9.31 -24.89 0.83
C GLY A 26 10.82 -25.13 0.99
N VAL A 27 11.48 -25.61 -0.06
CA VAL A 27 12.93 -25.84 -0.06
C VAL A 27 13.70 -24.53 -0.02
N TYR A 28 13.29 -23.51 -0.79
CA TYR A 28 13.92 -22.18 -0.75
C TYR A 28 13.78 -21.51 0.61
N SER A 29 12.61 -21.64 1.25
CA SER A 29 12.38 -21.10 2.60
C SER A 29 13.25 -21.79 3.64
N LEU A 30 13.34 -23.12 3.59
CA LEU A 30 14.21 -23.90 4.49
C LEU A 30 15.69 -23.55 4.28
N LEU A 31 16.15 -23.53 3.03
CA LEU A 31 17.54 -23.19 2.69
C LEU A 31 17.89 -21.76 3.13
N SER A 32 16.93 -20.84 3.08
CA SER A 32 17.12 -19.46 3.54
C SER A 32 17.39 -19.39 5.03
N GLN A 33 16.62 -20.16 5.83
CA GLN A 33 16.78 -20.19 7.28
C GLN A 33 18.02 -20.98 7.72
N GLU A 34 18.25 -22.15 7.13
CA GLU A 34 19.29 -23.07 7.59
C GLU A 34 20.68 -22.80 6.99
N PHE A 35 20.74 -22.18 5.81
CA PHE A 35 22.02 -21.95 5.12
C PHE A 35 22.29 -20.47 4.85
N GLN A 36 21.38 -19.75 4.19
CA GLN A 36 21.65 -18.38 3.76
C GLN A 36 21.81 -17.43 4.97
N LEU A 37 20.94 -17.54 5.98
CA LEU A 37 21.03 -16.70 7.17
C LEU A 37 22.33 -16.91 7.96
N PRO A 38 22.78 -18.16 8.26
CA PRO A 38 24.11 -18.39 8.81
C PRO A 38 25.26 -17.87 7.94
N LEU A 39 25.18 -18.04 6.61
CA LEU A 39 26.20 -17.56 5.68
C LEU A 39 26.33 -16.03 5.72
N VAL A 40 25.20 -15.31 5.68
CA VAL A 40 25.17 -13.84 5.78
C VAL A 40 25.79 -13.37 7.09
N LYS A 41 25.48 -14.03 8.22
CA LYS A 41 26.11 -13.70 9.51
C LYS A 41 27.63 -13.84 9.48
N ILE A 42 28.16 -14.88 8.83
CA ILE A 42 29.61 -15.09 8.67
C ILE A 42 30.22 -14.02 7.77
N LEU A 43 29.57 -13.68 6.66
CA LEU A 43 30.04 -12.66 5.72
C LEU A 43 30.09 -11.28 6.39
N MET A 44 29.01 -10.88 7.09
CA MET A 44 28.97 -9.62 7.82
C MET A 44 30.10 -9.53 8.86
N LYS A 45 30.38 -10.63 9.58
CA LYS A 45 31.50 -10.69 10.51
C LYS A 45 32.85 -10.47 9.80
N ARG A 46 33.07 -11.14 8.67
CA ARG A 46 34.32 -10.96 7.88
C ARG A 46 34.46 -9.54 7.33
N MET A 47 33.38 -8.93 6.87
CA MET A 47 33.38 -7.55 6.39
C MET A 47 33.68 -6.55 7.52
N GLN A 48 33.20 -6.81 8.74
CA GLN A 48 33.57 -6.02 9.93
C GLN A 48 35.06 -6.16 10.28
N GLU A 49 35.59 -7.39 10.24
CA GLU A 49 37.02 -7.67 10.45
C GLU A 49 37.91 -6.98 9.39
N ALA A 50 37.44 -6.96 8.14
CA ALA A 50 38.08 -6.28 7.01
C ALA A 50 37.87 -4.74 7.00
N LYS A 51 37.08 -4.20 7.93
CA LYS A 51 36.70 -2.77 8.01
C LYS A 51 35.95 -2.23 6.78
N GLU A 52 35.28 -3.11 6.04
CA GLU A 52 34.42 -2.71 4.91
C GLU A 52 33.06 -2.16 5.39
N ILE A 53 32.60 -2.63 6.56
CA ILE A 53 31.39 -2.13 7.24
C ILE A 53 31.70 -1.81 8.70
N PRO A 54 31.03 -0.79 9.29
CA PRO A 54 31.22 -0.47 10.69
C PRO A 54 30.72 -1.61 11.61
N PRO A 55 31.23 -1.69 12.86
CA PRO A 55 30.72 -2.63 13.84
C PRO A 55 29.23 -2.37 14.09
N LEU A 56 28.41 -3.38 13.79
CA LEU A 56 26.96 -3.30 13.97
C LEU A 56 26.62 -3.63 15.43
N PRO A 57 25.75 -2.86 16.09
CA PRO A 57 25.31 -3.16 17.44
C PRO A 57 24.63 -4.53 17.49
N LYS A 58 24.90 -5.31 18.54
CA LYS A 58 24.20 -6.58 18.79
C LYS A 58 22.69 -6.31 18.82
N ASP A 59 21.93 -7.14 18.13
CA ASP A 59 20.46 -7.10 18.05
C ASP A 59 19.83 -5.88 17.36
N SER A 60 20.62 -4.95 16.80
CA SER A 60 20.09 -3.79 16.05
C SER A 60 19.83 -4.07 14.57
N VAL A 61 20.54 -5.04 13.98
CA VAL A 61 20.43 -5.38 12.56
C VAL A 61 20.10 -6.86 12.44
N GLN A 62 18.86 -7.15 12.05
CA GLN A 62 18.41 -8.50 11.70
C GLN A 62 18.31 -8.60 10.18
N PRO A 63 19.17 -9.39 9.51
CA PRO A 63 19.06 -9.59 8.08
C PRO A 63 17.81 -10.39 7.75
N THR A 64 16.93 -9.82 6.95
CA THR A 64 15.77 -10.50 6.37
C THR A 64 16.18 -11.06 5.01
N ILE A 65 15.97 -12.36 4.79
CA ILE A 65 16.26 -13.01 3.51
C ILE A 65 14.99 -12.98 2.66
N ILE A 66 15.04 -12.26 1.54
CA ILE A 66 13.98 -12.25 0.52
C ILE A 66 14.44 -13.19 -0.60
N THR A 67 13.73 -14.30 -0.82
CA THR A 67 14.08 -15.31 -1.84
C THR A 67 12.82 -15.82 -2.57
N GLY A 68 12.97 -16.52 -3.69
CA GLY A 68 11.87 -17.08 -4.47
C GLY A 68 11.10 -16.05 -5.32
N ILE A 69 9.80 -16.29 -5.57
CA ILE A 69 8.93 -15.39 -6.36
C ILE A 69 8.83 -13.99 -5.73
N GLU A 70 8.98 -13.90 -4.40
CA GLU A 70 9.03 -12.63 -3.69
C GLU A 70 10.25 -11.78 -4.07
N ALA A 71 11.35 -12.40 -4.54
CA ALA A 71 12.53 -11.69 -5.06
C ALA A 71 12.39 -11.22 -6.51
N LEU A 72 11.37 -11.69 -7.26
CA LEU A 72 11.02 -11.15 -8.59
C LEU A 72 10.29 -9.79 -8.51
N GLY A 73 10.01 -9.31 -7.28
CA GLY A 73 9.72 -7.93 -6.87
C GLY A 73 8.59 -7.26 -7.65
N ARG A 74 8.89 -6.75 -8.84
CA ARG A 74 8.01 -5.84 -9.58
C ARG A 74 6.63 -6.43 -9.95
N GLY A 75 6.52 -7.74 -10.15
CA GLY A 75 5.24 -8.39 -10.46
C GLY A 75 4.38 -8.68 -9.22
N ASN A 76 5.03 -9.13 -8.14
CA ASN A 76 4.38 -9.48 -6.88
C ASN A 76 3.97 -8.21 -6.10
N ASP A 77 4.82 -7.19 -6.08
CA ASP A 77 4.52 -5.91 -5.43
C ASP A 77 3.31 -5.22 -6.06
N LEU A 78 3.23 -5.24 -7.41
CA LEU A 78 2.06 -4.70 -8.11
C LEU A 78 0.79 -5.50 -7.79
N GLN A 79 0.89 -6.81 -7.64
CA GLN A 79 -0.24 -7.66 -7.26
C GLN A 79 -0.72 -7.35 -5.84
N LYS A 80 0.21 -7.24 -4.87
CA LYS A 80 -0.08 -6.84 -3.49
C LYS A 80 -0.73 -5.45 -3.43
N LEU A 81 -0.22 -4.49 -4.19
CA LEU A 81 -0.81 -3.14 -4.27
C LEU A 81 -2.23 -3.17 -4.88
N ARG A 82 -2.47 -4.00 -5.91
CA ARG A 82 -3.82 -4.16 -6.47
C ARG A 82 -4.79 -4.77 -5.46
N GLU A 83 -4.34 -5.76 -4.70
CA GLU A 83 -5.12 -6.39 -3.64
C GLU A 83 -5.43 -5.39 -2.52
N PHE A 84 -4.43 -4.62 -2.07
CA PHE A 84 -4.61 -3.54 -1.09
C PHE A 84 -5.64 -2.51 -1.51
N VAL A 85 -5.57 -2.04 -2.78
CA VAL A 85 -6.55 -1.09 -3.32
C VAL A 85 -7.95 -1.71 -3.38
N ALA A 86 -8.07 -2.98 -3.73
CA ALA A 86 -9.36 -3.68 -3.74
C ALA A 86 -9.95 -3.80 -2.33
N GLU A 87 -9.14 -4.13 -1.32
CA GLU A 87 -9.59 -4.18 0.07
C GLU A 87 -10.06 -2.82 0.60
N ILE A 88 -9.32 -1.75 0.32
CA ILE A 88 -9.73 -0.38 0.66
C ILE A 88 -11.05 -0.02 -0.06
N GLY A 89 -11.16 -0.35 -1.35
CA GLY A 89 -12.37 -0.11 -2.13
C GLY A 89 -13.60 -0.85 -1.60
N ASN A 90 -13.41 -2.05 -1.06
CA ASN A 90 -14.47 -2.79 -0.38
C ASN A 90 -14.84 -2.15 0.95
N LEU A 91 -13.86 -1.64 1.71
CA LEU A 91 -14.05 -0.91 2.95
C LEU A 91 -14.92 0.34 2.77
N ALA A 92 -14.74 1.06 1.66
CA ALA A 92 -15.55 2.23 1.31
C ALA A 92 -17.03 1.90 1.03
N GLN A 93 -17.34 0.64 0.72
CA GLN A 93 -18.71 0.16 0.47
C GLN A 93 -19.41 -0.38 1.71
N ILE A 94 -18.68 -0.54 2.82
CA ILE A 94 -19.25 -0.99 4.10
C ILE A 94 -20.20 0.09 4.63
N ASN A 95 -21.26 -0.35 5.30
CA ASN A 95 -22.22 0.55 5.95
C ASN A 95 -21.50 1.63 6.78
N PRO A 96 -21.76 2.94 6.55
CA PRO A 96 -21.08 4.04 7.24
C PRO A 96 -21.12 3.93 8.76
N GLN A 97 -22.16 3.33 9.35
CA GLN A 97 -22.25 3.12 10.80
C GLN A 97 -21.22 2.11 11.33
N VAL A 98 -20.89 1.11 10.52
CA VAL A 98 -19.84 0.14 10.86
C VAL A 98 -18.47 0.77 10.65
N VAL A 99 -18.29 1.59 9.61
CA VAL A 99 -17.01 2.29 9.38
C VAL A 99 -16.73 3.31 10.50
N GLN A 100 -17.76 3.97 11.04
CA GLN A 100 -17.62 4.91 12.17
C GLN A 100 -17.19 4.24 13.48
N SER A 101 -17.44 2.95 13.67
CA SER A 101 -16.98 2.22 14.86
C SER A 101 -15.51 1.76 14.76
N LEU A 102 -14.91 1.89 13.57
CA LEU A 102 -13.55 1.44 13.29
C LEU A 102 -12.55 2.60 13.31
N LYS A 103 -11.37 2.36 13.85
CA LYS A 103 -10.20 3.23 13.61
C LYS A 103 -9.66 2.95 12.21
N THR A 104 -10.20 3.63 11.21
CA THR A 104 -9.93 3.36 9.79
C THR A 104 -8.44 3.47 9.45
N SER A 105 -7.72 4.44 10.04
CA SER A 105 -6.27 4.59 9.86
C SER A 105 -5.47 3.37 10.37
N ASP A 106 -5.80 2.86 11.56
CA ASP A 106 -5.14 1.68 12.13
C ASP A 106 -5.47 0.41 11.31
N LEU A 107 -6.71 0.30 10.84
CA LEU A 107 -7.13 -0.82 10.00
C LEU A 107 -6.38 -0.85 8.67
N ILE A 108 -6.26 0.29 7.98
CA ILE A 108 -5.53 0.40 6.72
C ILE A 108 -4.05 0.02 6.91
N LYS A 109 -3.42 0.48 8.00
CA LYS A 109 -2.03 0.11 8.34
C LYS A 109 -1.88 -1.40 8.57
N ARG A 110 -2.83 -2.03 9.28
CA ARG A 110 -2.81 -3.47 9.52
C ARG A 110 -2.96 -4.28 8.22
N ILE A 111 -3.85 -3.85 7.33
CA ILE A 111 -4.02 -4.49 6.02
C ILE A 111 -2.73 -4.40 5.19
N ALA A 112 -2.13 -3.20 5.10
CA ALA A 112 -0.87 -3.01 4.37
C ALA A 112 0.26 -3.88 4.95
N THR A 113 0.35 -3.95 6.29
CA THR A 113 1.32 -4.79 7.00
C THR A 113 1.09 -6.28 6.72
N SER A 114 -0.16 -6.75 6.71
CA SER A 114 -0.47 -8.16 6.41
C SER A 114 -0.16 -8.57 4.98
N LEU A 115 -0.25 -7.62 4.03
CA LEU A 115 0.14 -7.85 2.63
C LEU A 115 1.65 -7.68 2.40
N GLY A 116 2.40 -7.29 3.42
CA GLY A 116 3.85 -7.05 3.33
C GLY A 116 4.19 -5.87 2.41
N ILE A 117 3.39 -4.80 2.44
CA ILE A 117 3.58 -3.58 1.67
C ILE A 117 4.33 -2.55 2.52
N GLU A 118 5.36 -1.93 1.94
CA GLU A 118 6.02 -0.77 2.53
C GLU A 118 5.05 0.42 2.56
N MET A 119 4.73 0.90 3.76
CA MET A 119 3.74 1.97 3.98
C MET A 119 4.34 3.38 3.83
N GLU A 120 5.66 3.50 3.74
CA GLU A 120 6.36 4.78 3.68
C GLU A 120 5.93 5.57 2.44
N GLY A 121 5.36 6.76 2.64
CA GLY A 121 4.79 7.59 1.57
C GLY A 121 3.49 7.08 0.94
N LEU A 122 3.00 5.88 1.30
CA LEU A 122 1.75 5.31 0.76
C LEU A 122 0.52 5.73 1.58
N ILE A 123 0.67 5.77 2.90
CA ILE A 123 -0.39 6.17 3.84
C ILE A 123 -0.03 7.54 4.38
N LYS A 124 -0.95 8.50 4.24
CA LYS A 124 -0.80 9.85 4.80
C LYS A 124 -0.57 9.79 6.31
N THR A 125 0.32 10.63 6.78
CA THR A 125 0.55 10.83 8.22
C THR A 125 -0.66 11.48 8.89
N GLU A 126 -0.74 11.39 10.21
CA GLU A 126 -1.82 12.04 10.96
C GLU A 126 -1.77 13.56 10.82
N GLU A 127 -0.55 14.13 10.72
CA GLU A 127 -0.36 15.57 10.48
C GLU A 127 -0.85 15.99 9.09
N GLU A 128 -0.53 15.22 8.05
CA GLU A 128 -1.03 15.49 6.68
C GLU A 128 -2.56 15.37 6.60
N LEU A 129 -3.14 14.37 7.27
CA LEU A 129 -4.59 14.21 7.34
C LEU A 129 -5.27 15.37 8.06
N ALA A 130 -4.72 15.80 9.20
CA ALA A 130 -5.25 16.95 9.95
C ALA A 130 -5.18 18.24 9.13
N ALA A 131 -4.05 18.50 8.48
CA ALA A 131 -3.88 19.68 7.62
C ALA A 131 -4.85 19.68 6.43
N GLU A 132 -5.07 18.53 5.79
CA GLU A 132 -6.08 18.42 4.72
C GLU A 132 -7.50 18.61 5.24
N GLN A 133 -7.80 18.10 6.44
CA GLN A 133 -9.12 18.24 7.04
C GLN A 133 -9.43 19.70 7.36
N GLU A 134 -8.46 20.44 7.92
CA GLU A 134 -8.57 21.89 8.17
C GLU A 134 -8.73 22.69 6.86
N ALA A 135 -7.91 22.38 5.85
CA ALA A 135 -8.00 23.03 4.54
C ALA A 135 -9.36 22.78 3.88
N MET A 136 -9.87 21.56 3.96
CA MET A 136 -11.18 21.20 3.43
C MET A 136 -12.31 21.92 4.19
N GLN A 137 -12.19 22.09 5.51
CA GLN A 137 -13.16 22.81 6.32
C GLN A 137 -13.19 24.31 5.99
N GLN A 138 -12.02 24.92 5.81
CA GLN A 138 -11.90 26.32 5.38
C GLN A 138 -12.50 26.52 3.98
N GLN A 139 -12.20 25.61 3.04
CA GLN A 139 -12.74 25.67 1.68
C GLN A 139 -14.26 25.53 1.68
N GLN A 140 -14.82 24.65 2.52
CA GLN A 140 -16.26 24.44 2.63
C GLN A 140 -16.96 25.68 3.21
N GLN A 141 -16.36 26.31 4.22
CA GLN A 141 -16.84 27.58 4.77
C GLN A 141 -16.82 28.70 3.73
N GLN A 142 -15.74 28.79 2.94
CA GLN A 142 -15.60 29.80 1.90
C GLN A 142 -16.62 29.60 0.77
N GLN A 143 -16.87 28.35 0.38
CA GLN A 143 -17.92 28.00 -0.59
C GLN A 143 -19.32 28.34 -0.05
N GLN A 144 -19.62 28.06 1.22
CA GLN A 144 -20.90 28.45 1.82
C GLN A 144 -21.07 29.97 1.87
N MET A 145 -20.02 30.71 2.22
CA MET A 145 -20.05 32.18 2.22
C MET A 145 -20.28 32.74 0.81
N MET A 146 -19.61 32.19 -0.21
CA MET A 146 -19.84 32.58 -1.60
C MET A 146 -21.27 32.25 -2.06
N GLN A 147 -21.79 31.07 -1.76
CA GLN A 147 -23.18 30.72 -2.10
C GLN A 147 -24.20 31.62 -1.38
N MET A 148 -23.92 32.02 -0.15
CA MET A 148 -24.78 32.93 0.60
C MET A 148 -24.71 34.36 0.07
N ALA A 149 -23.52 34.82 -0.36
CA ALA A 149 -23.33 36.09 -1.04
C ALA A 149 -24.02 36.12 -2.42
N GLU A 150 -23.89 35.07 -3.23
CA GLU A 150 -24.61 34.94 -4.51
C GLU A 150 -26.13 34.97 -4.33
N LYS A 151 -26.65 34.24 -3.32
CA LYS A 151 -28.08 34.27 -2.97
C LYS A 151 -28.55 35.61 -2.41
N ALA A 152 -27.68 36.42 -1.81
CA ALA A 152 -28.00 37.76 -1.31
C ALA A 152 -27.95 38.83 -2.41
N VAL A 153 -27.14 38.65 -3.46
CA VAL A 153 -27.05 39.57 -4.62
C VAL A 153 -28.22 39.37 -5.59
N ALA A 154 -28.71 38.14 -5.79
CA ALA A 154 -29.83 37.82 -6.67
C ALA A 154 -31.14 38.62 -6.38
N PRO A 155 -31.61 38.79 -5.12
CA PRO A 155 -32.82 39.57 -4.83
C PRO A 155 -32.64 41.09 -4.92
N VAL A 156 -31.40 41.61 -4.93
CA VAL A 156 -31.14 43.05 -5.10
C VAL A 156 -31.26 43.45 -6.57
N ALA A 157 -30.76 42.63 -7.51
CA ALA A 157 -30.88 42.90 -8.95
C ALA A 157 -32.36 42.88 -9.45
N GLY A 158 -33.21 42.02 -8.87
CA GLY A 158 -34.63 41.93 -9.21
C GLY A 158 -35.47 43.12 -8.72
N ASN A 159 -35.05 43.79 -7.64
CA ASN A 159 -35.78 44.95 -7.10
C ASN A 159 -35.30 46.28 -7.71
N VAL A 160 -34.03 46.40 -8.08
CA VAL A 160 -33.49 47.62 -8.72
C VAL A 160 -33.99 47.76 -10.17
N SER A 161 -34.17 46.65 -10.90
CA SER A 161 -34.74 46.68 -12.26
C SER A 161 -36.23 47.05 -12.29
N LYS A 162 -36.96 46.76 -11.22
CA LYS A 162 -38.39 47.09 -11.07
C LYS A 162 -38.63 48.54 -10.60
N ALA A 163 -37.66 49.15 -9.92
CA ALA A 163 -37.74 50.54 -9.45
C ALA A 163 -37.34 51.58 -10.52
N MET A 164 -36.68 51.18 -11.61
CA MET A 164 -36.29 52.07 -12.73
C MET A 164 -37.31 52.14 -13.87
N THR A 165 -38.43 51.41 -13.80
CA THR A 165 -39.44 51.32 -14.88
C THR A 165 -40.81 51.89 -14.51
N THR A 166 -40.92 52.66 -13.42
CA THR A 166 -42.12 53.45 -13.08
C THR A 166 -41.76 54.93 -13.06
#